data_AF-A0A6L3F0A8-F1
#
_entry.id   AF-A0A6L3F0A8-F1
#
_cell.length_a   1.000
_cell.length_b   1.000
_cell.length_c   1.000
_cell.angle_alpha   90.00
_cell.angle_beta   90.00
_cell.angle_gamma   90.00
#
_symmetry.space_group_name_H-M   'P 1'
#
loop_
_entity.id
_entity.type
_entity.pdbx_description
1 polymer ?
#
loop_
_entity_poly.entity_id
_entity_poly.type
_entity_poly.pdbx_seq_one_letter_code
_entity_poly.pdbx_strand_id
1 'polypeptide(L)'
;MIALFLFGCAGVEETAVSPTSTTSPTTTPAITPTPKPPQIINLTTPTPHQPPTPSSFSPPDINYLAAAIEQTLAGFDGIASYTITDLKTGDTISLNPDVAIAGMSLLKIPILMETYNVLDAPPNIEQTKLITQTTALSSNFAANLLLQEIAGRPDKFAGAALLT
;
A
#
# COMPACT_ATOMS: atom_id res chain seq x y z
N MET A 1 0.39 -7.12 27.60
CA MET A 1 -0.84 -7.81 28.02
C MET A 1 -1.88 -7.54 26.93
N ILE A 2 -2.01 -8.47 25.99
CA ILE A 2 -2.88 -8.35 24.80
C ILE A 2 -4.16 -9.13 25.12
N ALA A 3 -5.30 -8.45 25.09
CA ALA A 3 -6.61 -9.07 25.25
C ALA A 3 -7.10 -9.56 23.88
N LEU A 4 -7.28 -10.88 23.78
CA LEU A 4 -7.86 -11.59 22.66
C LEU A 4 -9.38 -11.63 22.83
N PHE A 5 -10.16 -11.08 21.89
CA PHE A 5 -11.61 -11.19 21.90
C PHE A 5 -12.06 -12.30 20.93
N LEU A 6 -12.65 -13.35 21.48
CA LEU A 6 -13.37 -14.41 20.77
C LEU A 6 -14.80 -13.93 20.48
N PHE A 7 -15.19 -13.88 19.22
CA PHE A 7 -16.59 -13.66 18.81
C PHE A 7 -17.36 -14.98 18.82
N GLY A 8 -18.47 -15.00 19.57
CA GLY A 8 -19.41 -16.11 19.62
C GLY A 8 -20.39 -16.09 18.44
N CYS A 9 -20.73 -17.29 17.96
CA CYS A 9 -21.74 -17.54 16.94
C CYS A 9 -23.15 -17.20 17.46
N ALA A 10 -23.90 -16.41 16.70
CA ALA A 10 -25.35 -16.30 16.83
C ALA A 10 -25.98 -16.69 15.49
N GLY A 11 -26.82 -17.72 15.51
CA GLY A 11 -27.58 -18.17 14.35
C GLY A 11 -28.72 -17.21 14.02
N VAL A 12 -28.92 -16.96 12.74
CA VAL A 12 -30.09 -16.26 12.19
C VAL A 12 -30.76 -17.23 11.22
N GLU A 13 -31.99 -17.63 11.52
CA GLU A 13 -32.87 -18.35 10.60
C GLU A 13 -33.37 -17.38 9.51
N GLU A 14 -33.19 -17.75 8.25
CA GLU A 14 -33.63 -17.00 7.07
C GLU A 14 -34.86 -17.67 6.47
N THR A 15 -36.01 -17.00 6.54
CA THR A 15 -37.28 -17.48 5.98
C THR A 15 -37.45 -16.93 4.55
N ALA A 16 -37.37 -17.83 3.55
CA ALA A 16 -37.52 -17.49 2.14
C ALA A 16 -38.99 -17.23 1.74
N VAL A 17 -39.23 -16.19 0.92
CA VAL A 17 -40.52 -15.90 0.27
C VAL A 17 -40.35 -15.97 -1.25
N SER A 18 -41.25 -16.71 -1.92
CA SER A 18 -41.22 -17.02 -3.36
C SER A 18 -42.08 -16.02 -4.18
N PRO A 19 -41.65 -15.56 -5.37
CA PRO A 19 -42.42 -14.60 -6.17
C PRO A 19 -43.57 -15.26 -6.98
N THR A 20 -44.74 -14.62 -6.95
CA THR A 20 -45.95 -15.00 -7.70
C THR A 20 -45.91 -14.52 -9.14
N SER A 21 -46.24 -15.41 -10.09
CA SER A 21 -46.47 -15.10 -11.51
C SER A 21 -47.98 -14.99 -11.80
N THR A 22 -48.39 -13.94 -12.53
CA THR A 22 -49.77 -13.76 -13.01
C THR A 22 -49.79 -13.75 -14.53
N THR A 23 -50.57 -14.66 -15.11
CA THR A 23 -50.89 -14.76 -16.54
C THR A 23 -52.33 -14.32 -16.80
N SER A 24 -52.61 -13.62 -17.90
CA SER A 24 -53.92 -13.69 -18.56
C SER A 24 -53.90 -13.17 -20.01
N PRO A 25 -54.87 -13.59 -20.85
CA PRO A 25 -54.62 -14.04 -22.22
C PRO A 25 -55.09 -13.11 -23.34
N THR A 26 -54.66 -13.49 -24.54
CA THR A 26 -54.91 -12.96 -25.90
C THR A 26 -56.37 -12.90 -26.32
N THR A 27 -56.75 -11.82 -27.01
CA THR A 27 -57.89 -11.77 -27.93
C THR A 27 -57.47 -11.18 -29.28
N THR A 28 -57.74 -11.89 -30.38
CA THR A 28 -57.59 -11.42 -31.77
C THR A 28 -58.98 -11.17 -32.36
N PRO A 29 -59.20 -10.05 -33.07
CA PRO A 29 -59.92 -10.19 -34.34
C PRO A 29 -59.45 -9.29 -35.50
N ALA A 30 -59.40 -9.94 -36.67
CA ALA A 30 -59.69 -9.50 -38.04
C ALA A 30 -58.90 -8.36 -38.74
N ILE A 31 -58.37 -8.75 -39.89
CA ILE A 31 -57.62 -8.05 -40.95
C ILE A 31 -58.34 -6.84 -41.57
N THR A 32 -57.59 -5.74 -41.77
CA THR A 32 -57.94 -4.55 -42.57
C THR A 32 -57.06 -4.52 -43.84
N PRO A 33 -57.57 -4.11 -45.02
CA PRO A 33 -56.85 -4.17 -46.29
C PRO A 33 -55.53 -3.37 -46.33
N THR A 34 -54.58 -3.91 -47.09
CA THR A 34 -53.16 -3.52 -47.20
C THR A 34 -52.92 -2.01 -47.38
N PRO A 35 -52.21 -1.34 -46.45
CA PRO A 35 -51.72 0.01 -46.68
C PRO A 35 -50.60 0.04 -47.73
N LYS A 36 -50.62 1.09 -48.57
CA LYS A 36 -49.62 1.41 -49.60
C LYS A 36 -48.18 1.23 -49.05
N PRO A 37 -47.25 0.62 -49.82
CA PRO A 37 -45.89 0.39 -49.34
C PRO A 37 -45.25 1.68 -48.81
N PRO A 38 -44.67 1.65 -47.60
CA PRO A 38 -44.01 2.83 -47.05
C PRO A 38 -42.85 3.24 -47.97
N GLN A 39 -42.77 4.53 -48.24
CA GLN A 39 -41.59 5.12 -48.87
C GLN A 39 -40.40 4.87 -47.93
N ILE A 40 -39.33 4.25 -48.43
CA ILE A 40 -38.11 4.09 -47.64
C ILE A 40 -37.49 5.48 -47.46
N ILE A 41 -37.70 6.05 -46.28
CA ILE A 41 -36.90 7.19 -45.83
C ILE A 41 -35.54 6.60 -45.49
N ASN A 42 -34.50 6.93 -46.25
CA ASN A 42 -33.14 6.64 -45.82
C ASN A 42 -32.91 7.44 -44.52
N LEU A 43 -33.03 6.77 -43.37
CA LEU A 43 -32.48 7.29 -42.13
C LEU A 43 -30.98 7.41 -42.38
N THR A 44 -30.50 8.64 -42.60
CA THR A 44 -29.10 8.94 -42.37
C THR A 44 -28.81 8.50 -40.95
N THR A 45 -27.99 7.47 -40.79
CA THR A 45 -27.56 6.96 -39.49
C THR A 45 -27.06 8.16 -38.68
N PRO A 46 -27.64 8.48 -37.50
CA PRO A 46 -27.05 9.51 -36.67
C PRO A 46 -25.61 9.09 -36.38
N THR A 47 -24.66 9.99 -36.62
CA THR A 47 -23.25 9.80 -36.30
C THR A 47 -23.17 9.23 -34.88
N PRO A 48 -22.52 8.08 -34.64
CA PRO A 48 -22.37 7.56 -33.29
C PRO A 48 -21.79 8.67 -32.41
N HIS A 49 -22.57 9.13 -31.42
CA HIS A 49 -22.06 10.03 -30.41
C HIS A 49 -21.07 9.20 -29.58
N GLN A 50 -19.79 9.25 -29.96
CA GLN A 50 -18.75 8.59 -29.19
C GLN A 50 -18.73 9.26 -27.81
N PRO A 51 -18.96 8.51 -26.72
CA PRO A 51 -18.80 9.06 -25.38
C PRO A 51 -17.42 9.72 -25.29
N PRO A 52 -17.28 10.85 -24.59
CA PRO A 52 -15.96 11.45 -24.37
C PRO A 52 -15.05 10.35 -23.82
N THR A 53 -13.89 10.19 -24.45
CA THR A 53 -12.89 9.24 -23.97
C THR A 53 -12.65 9.53 -22.49
N PRO A 54 -12.78 8.54 -21.58
CA PRO A 54 -12.53 8.78 -20.17
C PRO A 54 -11.13 9.34 -20.01
N SER A 55 -10.98 10.43 -19.25
CA SER A 55 -9.66 10.98 -18.96
C SER A 55 -8.83 9.90 -18.29
N SER A 56 -7.65 9.59 -18.83
CA SER A 56 -6.71 8.72 -18.15
C SER A 56 -6.34 9.35 -16.81
N PHE A 57 -6.54 8.61 -15.72
CA PHE A 57 -5.99 9.00 -14.43
C PHE A 57 -4.46 9.05 -14.54
N SER A 58 -3.88 10.25 -14.37
CA SER A 58 -2.45 10.35 -14.09
C SER A 58 -2.26 10.13 -12.60
N PRO A 59 -1.46 9.13 -12.17
CA PRO A 59 -1.10 9.00 -10.77
C PRO A 59 -0.54 10.33 -10.24
N PRO A 60 -0.81 10.67 -8.97
CA PRO A 60 -0.22 11.86 -8.36
C PRO A 60 1.30 11.80 -8.45
N ASP A 61 1.93 12.92 -8.83
CA ASP A 61 3.39 13.02 -8.89
C ASP A 61 3.99 13.18 -7.49
N ILE A 62 5.33 13.16 -7.41
CA ILE A 62 6.06 13.33 -6.15
C ILE A 62 5.77 14.67 -5.45
N ASN A 63 5.39 15.71 -6.21
CA ASN A 63 5.02 17.02 -5.65
C ASN A 63 3.69 16.95 -4.89
N TYR A 64 2.72 16.17 -5.38
CA TYR A 64 1.48 15.93 -4.66
C TYR A 64 1.72 15.25 -3.30
N LEU A 65 2.61 14.26 -3.25
CA LEU A 65 2.98 13.60 -2.00
C LEU A 65 3.66 14.57 -1.02
N ALA A 66 4.58 15.42 -1.51
CA ALA A 66 5.22 16.43 -0.68
C ALA A 66 4.20 17.40 -0.06
N ALA A 67 3.29 17.95 -0.87
CA ALA A 67 2.23 18.84 -0.39
C ALA A 67 1.33 18.18 0.67
N ALA A 68 0.99 16.89 0.50
CA ALA A 68 0.20 16.15 1.48
C ALA A 68 0.93 15.95 2.82
N ILE A 69 2.24 15.70 2.77
CA ILE A 69 3.09 15.59 3.97
C ILE A 69 3.20 16.96 4.66
N GLU A 70 3.48 18.03 3.92
CA GLU A 70 3.56 19.38 4.47
C GLU A 70 2.24 19.81 5.13
N GLN A 71 1.10 19.51 4.51
CA GLN A 71 -0.22 19.76 5.09
C GLN A 71 -0.43 18.98 6.40
N THR A 72 0.12 17.77 6.50
CA THR A 72 0.08 16.96 7.74
C THR A 72 0.99 17.55 8.81
N LEU A 73 2.14 18.08 8.41
CA LEU A 73 3.12 18.71 9.31
C LEU A 73 2.72 20.11 9.77
N ALA A 74 1.76 20.78 9.12
CA ALA A 74 1.36 22.14 9.45
C ALA A 74 0.92 22.35 10.92
N GLY A 75 0.48 21.30 11.60
CA GLY A 75 0.12 21.31 13.03
C GLY A 75 1.17 20.68 13.96
N PHE A 76 2.33 20.26 13.45
CA PHE A 76 3.35 19.59 14.23
C PHE A 76 4.25 20.59 14.95
N ASP A 77 4.20 20.60 16.28
CA ASP A 77 5.07 21.42 17.13
C ASP A 77 6.41 20.70 17.36
N GLY A 78 7.28 20.74 16.35
CA GLY A 78 8.59 20.08 16.36
C GLY A 78 9.39 20.27 15.07
N ILE A 79 10.54 19.59 15.01
CA ILE A 79 11.40 19.59 13.82
C ILE A 79 11.07 18.36 12.99
N ALA A 80 10.72 18.58 11.72
CA ALA A 80 10.55 17.53 10.73
C ALA A 80 11.65 17.63 9.66
N SER A 81 12.12 16.48 9.21
CA SER A 81 13.00 16.34 8.05
C SER A 81 12.58 15.10 7.28
N TYR A 82 12.60 15.18 5.95
CA TYR A 82 12.35 14.03 5.08
C TYR A 82 13.09 14.20 3.76
N THR A 83 13.33 13.06 3.11
CA THR A 83 13.76 12.96 1.71
C THR A 83 12.92 11.89 1.06
N ILE A 84 12.33 12.20 -0.09
CA ILE A 84 11.50 11.31 -0.90
C ILE A 84 12.13 11.25 -2.27
N THR A 85 12.38 10.05 -2.76
CA THR A 85 12.95 9.81 -4.08
C THR A 85 12.01 8.91 -4.87
N ASP A 86 11.61 9.36 -6.07
CA ASP A 86 10.94 8.50 -7.04
C ASP A 86 12.00 7.60 -7.70
N LEU A 87 11.91 6.29 -7.47
CA LEU A 87 12.86 5.31 -8.01
C LEU A 87 12.75 5.12 -9.52
N LYS A 88 11.67 5.57 -10.16
CA LYS A 88 11.47 5.49 -11.61
C LYS A 88 12.12 6.65 -12.35
N THR A 89 11.94 7.87 -11.86
CA THR A 89 12.46 9.09 -12.52
C THR A 89 13.80 9.54 -11.94
N GLY A 90 14.09 9.19 -10.69
CA GLY A 90 15.22 9.70 -9.92
C GLY A 90 14.95 11.05 -9.25
N ASP A 91 13.77 11.64 -9.44
CA ASP A 91 13.42 12.92 -8.85
C ASP A 91 13.38 12.82 -7.33
N THR A 92 13.89 13.85 -6.66
CA THR A 92 13.98 13.89 -5.20
C THR A 92 13.43 15.21 -4.66
N ILE A 93 12.58 15.11 -3.63
CA ILE A 93 12.10 16.26 -2.84
C ILE A 93 12.55 16.05 -1.40
N SER A 94 12.96 17.13 -0.74
CA SER A 94 13.38 17.08 0.66
C SER A 94 12.90 18.29 1.46
N LEU A 95 12.69 18.08 2.75
CA LEU A 95 12.50 19.12 3.76
C LEU A 95 13.63 18.99 4.78
N ASN A 96 14.34 20.08 5.04
CA ASN A 96 15.44 20.13 6.01
C ASN A 96 16.46 18.97 5.87
N PRO A 97 17.00 18.70 4.66
CA PRO A 97 17.87 17.54 4.43
C PRO A 97 19.18 17.60 5.23
N ASP A 98 19.63 18.81 5.59
CA ASP A 98 20.90 19.02 6.31
C ASP A 98 20.74 18.99 7.84
N VAL A 99 19.52 18.77 8.35
CA VAL A 99 19.27 18.72 9.80
C VAL A 99 19.53 17.31 10.31
N ALA A 100 20.55 17.19 11.16
CA ALA A 100 20.83 15.95 11.87
C ALA A 100 19.78 15.71 12.98
N ILE A 101 19.06 14.59 12.87
CA ILE A 101 18.11 14.11 13.88
C ILE A 101 18.69 12.86 14.54
N ALA A 102 18.46 12.67 15.84
CA ALA A 102 18.87 11.47 16.54
C ALA A 102 18.30 10.23 15.84
N GLY A 103 19.17 9.36 15.31
CA GLY A 103 18.73 8.17 14.56
C GLY A 103 17.97 7.14 15.39
N MET A 104 18.15 7.13 16.72
CA MET A 104 17.45 6.20 17.63
C MET A 104 17.54 4.76 17.09
N SER A 105 16.42 4.05 17.00
CA SER A 105 16.39 2.69 16.46
C SER A 105 16.66 2.59 14.95
N LEU A 106 16.64 3.69 14.18
CA LEU A 106 17.07 3.66 12.78
C LEU A 106 18.56 3.32 12.64
N LEU A 107 19.38 3.59 13.66
CA LEU A 107 20.79 3.13 13.68
C LEU A 107 20.94 1.61 13.69
N LYS A 108 19.86 0.84 13.90
CA LYS A 108 19.91 -0.62 13.74
C LYS A 108 20.00 -1.03 12.27
N ILE A 109 19.61 -0.17 11.33
CA ILE A 109 19.75 -0.44 9.89
C ILE A 109 21.23 -0.59 9.50
N PRO A 110 22.14 0.36 9.79
CA PRO A 110 23.56 0.16 9.49
C PRO A 110 24.17 -1.01 10.28
N ILE A 111 23.71 -1.29 11.52
CA ILE A 111 24.13 -2.51 12.24
C ILE A 111 23.75 -3.77 11.47
N LEU A 112 22.53 -3.84 10.94
CA LEU A 112 22.06 -4.99 10.14
C LEU A 112 22.83 -5.11 8.83
N MET A 113 23.06 -4.00 8.13
CA MET A 113 23.87 -3.98 6.91
C MET A 113 25.26 -4.53 7.17
N GLU A 114 25.93 -4.03 8.20
CA GLU A 114 27.29 -4.47 8.53
C GLU A 114 27.32 -5.91 9.04
N THR A 115 26.28 -6.34 9.77
CA THR A 115 26.11 -7.76 10.11
C THR A 115 26.12 -8.63 8.86
N TYR A 116 25.36 -8.27 7.82
CA TYR A 116 25.37 -9.04 6.57
C TYR A 116 26.67 -8.90 5.77
N ASN A 117 27.41 -7.79 5.90
CA ASN A 117 28.71 -7.62 5.24
C ASN A 117 29.79 -8.55 5.81
N VAL A 118 29.78 -8.81 7.12
CA VAL A 118 30.79 -9.64 7.79
C VAL A 118 30.45 -11.14 7.79
N LEU A 119 29.26 -11.52 7.33
CA LEU A 119 28.85 -12.92 7.26
C LEU A 119 29.42 -13.61 6.01
N ASP A 120 30.26 -14.62 6.23
CA ASP A 120 30.81 -15.45 5.13
C ASP A 120 29.82 -16.52 4.60
N ALA A 121 28.68 -16.68 5.27
CA ALA A 121 27.66 -17.67 4.96
C ALA A 121 26.27 -17.15 5.41
N PRO A 122 25.16 -17.79 4.97
CA PRO A 122 23.84 -17.46 5.48
C PRO A 122 23.81 -17.48 7.03
N PRO A 123 23.04 -16.58 7.68
CA PRO A 123 22.97 -16.52 9.14
C PRO A 123 22.59 -17.88 9.74
N ASN A 124 23.32 -18.31 10.77
CA ASN A 124 22.93 -19.49 11.54
C ASN A 124 21.67 -19.21 12.39
N ILE A 125 21.20 -20.20 13.16
CA ILE A 125 19.96 -20.08 13.95
C ILE A 125 20.02 -18.91 14.96
N GLU A 126 21.14 -18.75 15.67
CA GLU A 126 21.25 -17.68 16.66
C GLU A 126 21.37 -16.31 15.99
N GLN A 127 22.15 -16.22 14.91
CA GLN A 127 22.26 -14.99 14.13
C GLN A 127 20.91 -14.58 13.54
N THR A 128 20.15 -15.54 13.00
CA THR A 128 18.79 -15.33 12.51
C THR A 128 17.88 -14.80 13.63
N LYS A 129 17.99 -15.34 14.85
CA LYS A 129 17.24 -14.85 16.00
C LYS A 129 17.64 -13.42 16.37
N LEU A 130 18.93 -13.11 16.43
CA LEU A 130 19.42 -11.76 16.75
C LEU A 130 19.02 -10.74 15.69
N ILE A 131 19.16 -11.07 14.41
CA ILE A 131 18.69 -10.27 13.27
C ILE A 131 17.18 -10.03 13.39
N THR A 132 16.40 -11.09 13.59
CA THR A 132 14.93 -10.99 13.71
C THR A 132 14.52 -10.09 14.88
N GLN A 133 15.13 -10.26 16.05
CA GLN A 133 14.83 -9.44 17.22
C GLN A 133 15.27 -7.99 17.06
N THR A 134 16.39 -7.75 16.37
CA THR A 134 16.89 -6.40 16.05
C THR A 134 15.94 -5.69 15.09
N THR A 135 15.51 -6.36 14.03
CA THR A 135 14.68 -5.76 12.96
C THR A 135 13.21 -5.66 13.35
N ALA A 136 12.60 -6.76 13.81
CA ALA A 136 11.15 -6.84 14.01
C ALA A 136 10.70 -6.29 15.36
N LEU A 137 11.53 -6.43 16.40
CA LEU A 137 11.20 -6.02 17.77
C LEU A 137 12.03 -4.82 18.25
N SER A 138 12.91 -4.29 17.40
CA SER A 138 13.82 -3.19 17.73
C SER A 138 14.67 -3.44 18.99
N SER A 139 15.00 -4.71 19.29
CA SER A 139 15.68 -5.10 20.52
C SER A 139 17.07 -4.46 20.63
N ASN A 140 17.28 -3.65 21.66
CA ASN A 140 18.59 -3.07 21.97
C ASN A 140 19.60 -4.13 22.42
N PHE A 141 19.13 -5.17 23.12
CA PHE A 141 19.98 -6.26 23.56
C PHE A 141 20.52 -7.06 22.36
N ALA A 142 19.64 -7.45 21.44
CA ALA A 142 20.05 -8.19 20.24
C ALA A 142 20.98 -7.35 19.35
N ALA A 143 20.68 -6.06 19.15
CA ALA A 143 21.55 -5.14 18.40
C ALA A 143 22.96 -5.06 19.01
N ASN A 144 23.06 -5.00 20.35
CA ASN A 144 24.35 -4.99 21.05
C ASN A 144 25.12 -6.33 20.95
N LEU A 145 24.43 -7.45 20.72
CA LEU A 145 25.08 -8.73 20.43
C LEU A 145 25.56 -8.79 18.99
N LEU A 146 24.78 -8.29 18.02
CA LEU A 146 25.23 -8.18 16.63
C LEU A 146 26.47 -7.28 16.50
N LEU A 147 26.56 -6.19 17.25
CA LEU A 147 27.78 -5.38 17.32
C LEU A 147 29.00 -6.18 17.80
N GLN A 148 28.83 -7.14 18.71
CA GLN A 148 29.92 -8.01 19.14
C GLN A 148 30.31 -9.03 18.05
N GLU A 149 29.32 -9.53 17.30
CA GLU A 149 29.59 -10.38 16.13
C GLU A 149 30.38 -9.62 15.06
N ILE A 150 29.99 -8.39 14.73
CA ILE A 150 30.72 -7.50 13.82
C ILE A 150 32.16 -7.29 14.28
N ALA A 151 32.37 -7.10 15.59
CA ALA A 151 33.71 -6.95 16.15
C ALA A 151 34.54 -8.24 16.17
N GLY A 152 33.92 -9.42 15.98
CA GLY A 152 34.54 -10.73 16.18
C GLY A 152 34.96 -11.01 17.63
N ARG A 153 34.46 -10.24 18.61
CA ARG A 153 34.84 -10.31 20.03
C ARG A 153 33.76 -9.70 20.92
N PRO A 154 33.70 -9.98 22.24
CA PRO A 154 32.65 -9.48 23.14
C PRO A 154 32.81 -7.99 23.50
N ASP A 155 32.91 -7.13 22.49
CA ASP A 155 33.05 -5.68 22.58
C ASP A 155 32.14 -4.98 21.56
N LYS A 156 30.96 -4.55 22.02
CA LYS A 156 30.00 -3.82 21.18
C LYS A 156 30.50 -2.45 20.72
N PHE A 157 31.42 -1.82 21.45
CA PHE A 157 31.95 -0.51 21.07
C PHE A 157 32.95 -0.65 19.93
N ALA A 158 33.74 -1.73 19.93
CA ALA A 158 34.56 -2.09 18.78
C ALA A 158 33.72 -2.32 17.53
N GLY A 159 32.59 -3.02 17.64
CA GLY A 159 31.68 -3.21 16.51
C GLY A 159 31.05 -1.92 16.02
N ALA A 160 30.66 -1.03 16.94
CA ALA A 160 30.09 0.27 16.58
C ALA A 160 31.09 1.14 15.81
N ALA A 161 32.40 1.01 16.10
CA ALA A 161 33.46 1.71 15.39
C ALA A 161 33.71 1.18 13.97
N LEU A 162 33.13 0.05 13.59
CA LEU A 162 33.24 -0.57 12.26
C LEU A 162 32.04 -0.26 11.35
N LEU A 163 30.99 0.40 11.86
CA LEU A 163 29.86 0.80 11.02
C LEU A 163 30.30 1.86 10.01
N THR A 164 30.02 1.64 8.73
CA THR A 164 30.35 2.54 7.61
C THR A 164 29.12 3.11 6.94
#